data_AF-A0A2S8PD97-F1
#
_entry.id   AF-A0A2S8PD97-F1
#
_cell.length_a   1.000
_cell.length_b   1.000
_cell.length_c   1.000
_cell.angle_alpha   90.00
_cell.angle_beta   90.00
_cell.angle_gamma   90.00
#
_symmetry.space_group_name_H-M   'P 1'
#
loop_
_entity.id
_entity.type
_entity.pdbx_description
1 polymer ?
#
loop_
_entity_poly.entity_id
_entity_poly.type
_entity_poly.pdbx_seq_one_letter_code
_entity_poly.pdbx_strand_id
1 'polypeptide(L)'
;MIHLLKEVGRGKRGARDLTYEEALQAAEAILGLTATPAQIGAFFIAERIKMESVEELEAFVSVLRKHAARSDLPQGIDCAGPYDGRKSSFMSTIATSFVLAAAGLPVTLHGSASLPPKWGMTLADVFAAMGISDPSLSRELCLEAARQTGVLYAHAETWCPPLAKLRSIREELGMRTVLNTAEKFADYGHSPFLTFGVYHNTVFDRLGRLIMNLGYERAMIIQGSEGSDELYIHRPTRTYRIEHGEASLQIIDPESFGLDTPLPEVDWTPAEQAAVTGQVL
;
A
#
# COMPACT_ATOMS: atom_id res chain seq x y z
N MET A 1 -4.88 -16.35 20.30
CA MET A 1 -5.45 -14.99 20.43
C MET A 1 -5.48 -14.43 21.85
N ILE A 2 -6.18 -15.04 22.84
CA ILE A 2 -6.31 -14.43 24.19
C ILE A 2 -4.97 -14.12 24.87
N HIS A 3 -3.99 -15.02 24.79
CA HIS A 3 -2.67 -14.78 25.38
C HIS A 3 -1.93 -13.62 24.67
N LEU A 4 -1.99 -13.57 23.33
CA LEU A 4 -1.41 -12.48 22.52
C LEU A 4 -2.02 -11.13 22.87
N LEU A 5 -3.35 -11.06 23.02
CA LEU A 5 -4.05 -9.85 23.45
C LEU A 5 -3.58 -9.36 24.83
N LYS A 6 -3.21 -10.27 25.73
CA LYS A 6 -2.63 -9.87 27.02
C LYS A 6 -1.26 -9.25 26.83
N GLU A 7 -0.44 -9.71 25.89
CA GLU A 7 0.89 -9.15 25.67
C GLU A 7 0.83 -7.74 25.05
N VAL A 8 -0.04 -7.53 24.07
CA VAL A 8 -0.17 -6.22 23.40
C VAL A 8 -1.08 -5.25 24.15
N GLY A 9 -2.00 -5.76 24.98
CA GLY A 9 -3.05 -4.99 25.68
C GLY A 9 -2.82 -4.74 27.17
N ARG A 10 -1.65 -5.07 27.74
CA ARG A 10 -1.31 -4.91 29.18
C ARG A 10 -1.23 -3.46 29.69
N GLY A 11 -1.52 -2.47 28.83
CA GLY A 11 -1.44 -1.04 29.14
C GLY A 11 -0.05 -0.45 28.94
N LYS A 12 0.06 0.88 29.07
CA LYS A 12 1.21 1.70 28.60
C LYS A 12 2.60 1.21 29.04
N ARG A 13 2.73 0.58 30.22
CA ARG A 13 4.02 0.11 30.77
C ARG A 13 4.23 -1.39 30.70
N GLY A 14 3.21 -2.16 30.31
CA GLY A 14 3.25 -3.61 30.29
C GLY A 14 3.02 -4.22 28.92
N ALA A 15 2.52 -3.44 27.96
CA ALA A 15 2.46 -3.84 26.57
C ALA A 15 3.89 -4.02 26.03
N ARG A 16 4.11 -5.09 25.27
CA ARG A 16 5.38 -5.38 24.60
C ARG A 16 5.13 -5.77 23.16
N ASP A 17 6.18 -5.67 22.36
CA ASP A 17 6.19 -6.23 21.01
C ASP A 17 6.12 -7.76 21.09
N LEU A 18 5.33 -8.33 20.20
CA LEU A 18 5.29 -9.77 19.94
C LEU A 18 6.57 -10.19 19.22
N THR A 19 7.02 -11.43 19.48
CA THR A 19 8.01 -12.04 18.59
C THR A 19 7.39 -12.29 17.22
N TYR A 20 8.22 -12.54 16.21
CA TYR A 20 7.73 -12.90 14.87
C TYR A 20 6.74 -14.08 14.91
N GLU A 21 7.04 -15.13 15.70
CA GLU A 21 6.18 -16.32 15.82
C GLU A 21 4.85 -16.01 16.53
N GLU A 22 4.87 -15.17 17.56
CA GLU A 22 3.66 -14.72 18.25
C GLU A 22 2.78 -13.85 17.34
N ALA A 23 3.41 -12.94 16.59
CA ALA A 23 2.74 -12.11 15.60
C ALA A 23 2.20 -12.96 14.43
N LEU A 24 2.90 -14.02 14.03
CA LEU A 24 2.44 -14.96 13.01
C LEU A 24 1.17 -15.67 13.47
N GLN A 25 1.11 -16.12 14.73
CA GLN A 25 -0.11 -16.69 15.31
C GLN A 25 -1.26 -15.67 15.36
N ALA A 26 -0.97 -14.40 15.67
CA ALA A 26 -1.98 -13.35 15.64
C ALA A 26 -2.52 -13.14 14.21
N ALA A 27 -1.61 -13.00 13.25
CA ALA A 27 -1.91 -12.77 11.86
C ALA A 27 -2.70 -13.94 11.25
N GLU A 28 -2.32 -15.20 11.50
CA GLU A 28 -3.06 -16.38 11.02
C GLU A 28 -4.46 -16.46 11.65
N ALA A 29 -4.59 -16.10 12.93
CA ALA A 29 -5.92 -16.09 13.55
C ALA A 29 -6.84 -14.99 12.99
N ILE A 30 -6.28 -13.83 12.66
CA ILE A 30 -7.03 -12.68 12.12
C ILE A 30 -7.34 -12.88 10.63
N LEU A 31 -6.33 -13.12 9.79
CA LEU A 31 -6.47 -13.30 8.34
C LEU A 31 -7.08 -14.67 7.98
N GLY A 32 -6.91 -15.67 8.82
CA GLY A 32 -7.63 -16.95 8.72
C GLY A 32 -9.05 -16.91 9.28
N LEU A 33 -9.51 -15.75 9.80
CA LEU A 33 -10.87 -15.52 10.29
C LEU A 33 -11.30 -16.49 11.40
N THR A 34 -10.36 -16.93 12.24
CA THR A 34 -10.64 -17.80 13.40
C THR A 34 -10.80 -17.03 14.71
N ALA A 35 -10.25 -15.81 14.78
CA ALA A 35 -10.47 -14.88 15.88
C ALA A 35 -11.87 -14.23 15.81
N THR A 36 -12.47 -13.94 16.97
CA THR A 36 -13.77 -13.25 17.00
C THR A 36 -13.63 -11.77 16.63
N PRO A 37 -14.69 -11.10 16.15
CA PRO A 37 -14.64 -9.66 15.85
C PRO A 37 -14.14 -8.81 17.02
N ALA A 38 -14.56 -9.13 18.25
CA ALA A 38 -14.10 -8.45 19.46
C ALA A 38 -12.58 -8.63 19.69
N GLN A 39 -12.04 -9.83 19.43
CA GLN A 39 -10.61 -10.08 19.55
C GLN A 39 -9.81 -9.35 18.46
N ILE A 40 -10.30 -9.34 17.23
CA ILE A 40 -9.68 -8.64 16.10
C ILE A 40 -9.64 -7.13 16.39
N GLY A 41 -10.78 -6.55 16.78
CA GLY A 41 -10.87 -5.13 17.12
C GLY A 41 -9.95 -4.75 18.28
N ALA A 42 -9.95 -5.56 19.35
CA ALA A 42 -9.05 -5.35 20.49
C ALA A 42 -7.57 -5.41 20.09
N PHE A 43 -7.18 -6.35 19.23
CA PHE A 43 -5.82 -6.47 18.74
C PHE A 43 -5.41 -5.23 17.93
N PHE A 44 -6.24 -4.81 16.97
CA PHE A 44 -5.95 -3.64 16.15
C PHE A 44 -5.84 -2.35 16.97
N ILE A 45 -6.69 -2.15 17.98
CA ILE A 45 -6.57 -0.99 18.88
C ILE A 45 -5.30 -1.06 19.72
N ALA A 46 -4.98 -2.22 20.28
CA ALA A 46 -3.78 -2.40 21.09
C ALA A 46 -2.52 -2.10 20.27
N GLU A 47 -2.40 -2.66 19.07
CA GLU A 47 -1.30 -2.38 18.13
C GLU A 47 -1.22 -0.91 17.75
N ARG A 48 -2.35 -0.27 17.47
CA ARG A 48 -2.38 1.15 17.12
C ARG A 48 -1.84 2.05 18.23
N ILE A 49 -2.11 1.71 19.50
CA ILE A 49 -1.63 2.48 20.66
C ILE A 49 -0.17 2.15 20.97
N LYS A 50 0.20 0.86 20.88
CA LYS A 50 1.56 0.37 21.12
C LYS A 50 2.55 0.85 20.05
N MET A 51 2.07 0.95 18.81
CA MET A 51 2.83 1.00 17.56
C MET A 51 3.42 -0.36 17.21
N GLU A 52 3.27 -0.77 15.95
CA GLU A 52 3.70 -2.09 15.48
C GLU A 52 5.23 -2.14 15.31
N SER A 53 5.85 -3.28 15.66
CA SER A 53 7.26 -3.56 15.42
C SER A 53 7.53 -3.99 13.97
N VAL A 54 8.80 -4.16 13.60
CA VAL A 54 9.16 -4.69 12.26
C VAL A 54 8.72 -6.14 12.14
N GLU A 55 8.97 -6.93 13.18
CA GLU A 55 8.68 -8.36 13.25
C GLU A 55 7.18 -8.63 13.20
N GLU A 56 6.38 -7.78 13.86
CA GLU A 56 4.92 -7.85 13.81
C GLU A 56 4.41 -7.55 12.40
N LEU A 57 4.89 -6.48 11.77
CA LEU A 57 4.53 -6.15 10.39
C LEU A 57 4.95 -7.26 9.42
N GLU A 58 6.16 -7.79 9.56
CA GLU A 58 6.70 -8.87 8.73
C GLU A 58 5.84 -10.14 8.82
N ALA A 59 5.41 -10.52 10.02
CA ALA A 59 4.53 -11.66 10.22
C ALA A 59 3.15 -11.45 9.57
N PHE A 60 2.57 -10.25 9.71
CA PHE A 60 1.31 -9.91 9.06
C PHE A 60 1.42 -9.93 7.53
N VAL A 61 2.50 -9.38 6.97
CA VAL A 61 2.77 -9.41 5.53
C VAL A 61 2.94 -10.86 5.05
N SER A 62 3.65 -11.69 5.81
CA SER A 62 3.86 -13.10 5.46
C SER A 62 2.56 -13.88 5.37
N VAL A 63 1.66 -13.73 6.35
CA VAL A 63 0.34 -14.38 6.32
C VAL A 63 -0.55 -13.79 5.23
N LEU A 64 -0.52 -12.47 5.05
CA LEU A 64 -1.27 -11.80 3.99
C LEU A 64 -0.89 -12.36 2.61
N ARG A 65 0.40 -12.48 2.33
CA ARG A 65 0.93 -13.05 1.07
C ARG A 65 0.52 -14.51 0.86
N LYS A 66 0.27 -15.29 1.93
CA LYS A 66 -0.29 -16.67 1.81
C LYS A 66 -1.75 -16.67 1.38
N HIS A 67 -2.52 -15.66 1.78
CA HIS A 67 -3.96 -15.55 1.44
C HIS A 67 -4.23 -14.79 0.15
N ALA A 68 -3.28 -13.99 -0.33
CA ALA A 68 -3.39 -13.24 -1.57
C ALA A 68 -3.18 -14.16 -2.79
N ALA A 69 -4.05 -14.02 -3.79
CA ALA A 69 -3.97 -14.68 -5.09
C ALA A 69 -2.90 -14.04 -5.99
N ARG A 70 -1.65 -14.08 -5.53
CA ARG A 70 -0.47 -13.55 -6.23
C ARG A 70 -0.19 -14.34 -7.51
N SER A 71 0.46 -13.71 -8.48
CA SER A 71 0.77 -14.32 -9.77
C SER A 71 2.19 -13.96 -10.20
N ASP A 72 2.92 -14.94 -10.74
CA ASP A 72 4.27 -14.71 -11.27
C ASP A 72 4.17 -13.95 -12.59
N LEU A 73 4.35 -12.63 -12.53
CA LEU A 73 4.44 -11.75 -13.69
C LEU A 73 5.92 -11.50 -14.05
N PRO A 74 6.20 -10.98 -15.26
CA PRO A 74 7.55 -10.50 -15.57
C PRO A 74 8.03 -9.50 -14.51
N GLN A 75 9.32 -9.55 -14.18
CA GLN A 75 9.89 -8.69 -13.14
C GLN A 75 9.61 -7.21 -13.44
N GLY A 76 9.00 -6.55 -12.48
CA GLY A 76 8.55 -5.17 -12.59
C GLY A 76 8.63 -4.44 -11.26
N ILE A 77 7.87 -3.35 -11.16
CA ILE A 77 7.78 -2.52 -9.97
C ILE A 77 6.37 -2.57 -9.37
N ASP A 78 6.30 -2.73 -8.07
CA ASP A 78 5.07 -2.62 -7.27
C ASP A 78 4.91 -1.17 -6.79
N CYS A 79 3.79 -0.53 -7.10
CA CYS A 79 3.53 0.85 -6.70
C CYS A 79 2.51 0.91 -5.57
N ALA A 80 3.04 0.98 -4.35
CA ALA A 80 2.26 0.90 -3.13
C ALA A 80 1.89 2.30 -2.62
N GLY A 81 0.76 2.81 -3.13
CA GLY A 81 0.10 4.03 -2.67
C GLY A 81 -0.80 3.86 -1.43
N PRO A 82 -1.54 4.91 -1.01
CA PRO A 82 -2.46 4.87 0.13
C PRO A 82 -3.83 4.29 -0.25
N TYR A 83 -4.25 3.24 0.46
CA TYR A 83 -5.54 2.57 0.24
C TYR A 83 -6.74 3.34 0.81
N ASP A 84 -6.51 4.23 1.77
CA ASP A 84 -7.54 5.13 2.31
C ASP A 84 -7.80 6.34 1.39
N GLY A 85 -7.18 6.35 0.21
CA GLY A 85 -7.42 7.30 -0.87
C GLY A 85 -6.69 8.63 -0.71
N ARG A 86 -7.12 9.61 -1.50
CA ARG A 86 -6.61 10.99 -1.54
C ARG A 86 -7.76 11.97 -1.72
N LYS A 87 -7.65 13.17 -1.16
CA LYS A 87 -8.74 14.16 -1.19
C LYS A 87 -8.53 15.26 -2.22
N SER A 88 -7.28 15.60 -2.53
CA SER A 88 -7.02 16.85 -3.25
C SER A 88 -5.79 16.81 -4.16
N SER A 89 -5.21 15.64 -4.41
CA SER A 89 -4.01 15.51 -5.24
C SER A 89 -4.21 14.60 -6.46
N PHE A 90 -3.59 14.99 -7.58
CA PHE A 90 -3.58 14.23 -8.82
C PHE A 90 -2.83 12.89 -8.65
N MET A 91 -3.39 11.83 -9.24
CA MET A 91 -2.87 10.46 -9.19
C MET A 91 -1.90 10.17 -10.33
N SER A 92 -0.75 10.86 -10.33
CA SER A 92 0.27 10.69 -11.37
C SER A 92 0.81 9.26 -11.46
N THR A 93 0.71 8.43 -10.41
CA THR A 93 1.07 7.00 -10.47
C THR A 93 0.33 6.26 -11.60
N ILE A 94 -0.91 6.64 -11.94
CA ILE A 94 -1.66 5.98 -13.01
C ILE A 94 -1.03 6.27 -14.37
N ALA A 95 -0.76 7.55 -14.69
CA ALA A 95 -0.07 7.89 -15.95
C ALA A 95 1.35 7.31 -15.98
N THR A 96 2.06 7.40 -14.85
CA THR A 96 3.43 6.90 -14.70
C THR A 96 3.52 5.39 -14.95
N SER A 97 2.51 4.60 -14.56
CA SER A 97 2.55 3.15 -14.75
C SER A 97 2.59 2.76 -16.22
N PHE A 98 1.80 3.43 -17.06
CA PHE A 98 1.79 3.21 -18.51
C PHE A 98 3.07 3.71 -19.17
N VAL A 99 3.62 4.86 -18.74
CA VAL A 99 4.91 5.36 -19.24
C VAL A 99 6.05 4.38 -18.93
N LEU A 100 6.09 3.84 -17.71
CA LEU A 100 7.07 2.82 -17.31
C LEU A 100 6.91 1.53 -18.11
N ALA A 101 5.67 1.06 -18.30
CA ALA A 101 5.39 -0.13 -19.08
C ALA A 101 5.80 0.04 -20.56
N ALA A 102 5.56 1.21 -21.17
CA ALA A 102 6.02 1.53 -22.52
C ALA A 102 7.56 1.57 -22.61
N ALA A 103 8.24 1.93 -21.51
CA ALA A 103 9.70 1.86 -21.39
C ALA A 103 10.22 0.43 -21.09
N GLY A 104 9.34 -0.57 -21.02
CA GLY A 104 9.70 -1.97 -20.80
C GLY A 104 9.80 -2.40 -19.33
N LEU A 105 9.34 -1.58 -18.38
CA LEU A 105 9.25 -1.93 -16.96
C LEU A 105 7.79 -2.20 -16.59
N PRO A 106 7.37 -3.47 -16.41
CA PRO A 106 6.03 -3.80 -15.97
C PRO A 106 5.71 -3.17 -14.60
N VAL A 107 4.45 -2.80 -14.40
CA VAL A 107 4.00 -2.11 -13.18
C VAL A 107 2.81 -2.85 -12.57
N THR A 108 2.88 -3.07 -11.26
CA THR A 108 1.74 -3.51 -10.46
C THR A 108 1.18 -2.33 -9.68
N LEU A 109 -0.09 -2.01 -9.93
CA LEU A 109 -0.90 -1.13 -9.12
C LEU A 109 -1.86 -1.98 -8.30
N HIS A 110 -2.16 -1.54 -7.08
CA HIS A 110 -3.11 -2.25 -6.24
C HIS A 110 -3.84 -1.30 -5.28
N GLY A 111 -5.06 -1.65 -4.96
CA GLY A 111 -5.92 -0.85 -4.11
C GLY A 111 -7.25 -1.51 -3.82
N SER A 112 -8.09 -0.83 -3.05
CA SER A 112 -9.46 -1.24 -2.76
C SER A 112 -10.37 -0.01 -2.76
N ALA A 113 -11.67 -0.22 -2.59
CA ALA A 113 -12.57 0.86 -2.19
C ALA A 113 -12.06 1.53 -0.90
N SER A 114 -12.29 2.84 -0.79
CA SER A 114 -11.73 3.65 0.30
C SER A 114 -12.09 3.11 1.68
N LEU A 115 -11.19 3.32 2.63
CA LEU A 115 -11.33 2.92 4.03
C LEU A 115 -11.05 4.09 4.99
N PRO A 116 -11.37 3.93 6.29
CA PRO A 116 -10.92 4.86 7.31
C PRO A 116 -9.39 4.97 7.38
N PRO A 117 -8.87 6.07 7.95
CA PRO A 117 -9.61 7.21 8.52
C PRO A 117 -9.97 8.28 7.48
N LYS A 118 -9.41 8.21 6.27
CA LYS A 118 -9.41 9.34 5.34
C LYS A 118 -10.67 9.41 4.49
N TRP A 119 -11.20 8.27 4.03
CA TRP A 119 -12.33 8.21 3.10
C TRP A 119 -12.08 9.05 1.84
N GLY A 120 -10.86 8.95 1.29
CA GLY A 120 -10.48 9.66 0.08
C GLY A 120 -10.83 8.89 -1.19
N MET A 121 -10.59 9.52 -2.33
CA MET A 121 -10.67 8.87 -3.63
C MET A 121 -9.55 7.87 -3.82
N THR A 122 -9.86 6.73 -4.42
CA THR A 122 -8.94 5.61 -4.61
C THR A 122 -8.61 5.39 -6.08
N LEU A 123 -7.62 4.53 -6.35
CA LEU A 123 -7.37 4.02 -7.71
C LEU A 123 -8.61 3.36 -8.30
N ALA A 124 -9.41 2.64 -7.49
CA ALA A 124 -10.64 2.00 -7.93
C ALA A 124 -11.65 3.02 -8.46
N ASP A 125 -11.79 4.17 -7.81
CA ASP A 125 -12.71 5.23 -8.24
C ASP A 125 -12.27 5.84 -9.59
N VAL A 126 -10.96 6.06 -9.77
CA VAL A 126 -10.42 6.61 -11.03
C VAL A 126 -10.56 5.59 -12.16
N PHE A 127 -10.23 4.31 -11.92
CA PHE A 127 -10.43 3.25 -12.90
C PHE A 127 -11.91 3.08 -13.28
N ALA A 128 -12.83 3.16 -12.31
CA ALA A 128 -14.26 3.14 -12.61
C ALA A 128 -14.69 4.32 -13.49
N ALA A 129 -14.13 5.52 -13.28
CA ALA A 129 -14.37 6.69 -14.14
C ALA A 129 -13.79 6.52 -15.56
N MET A 130 -12.75 5.70 -15.72
CA MET A 130 -12.23 5.26 -17.02
C MET A 130 -13.06 4.13 -17.67
N GLY A 131 -14.13 3.66 -17.02
CA GLY A 131 -14.94 2.54 -17.48
C GLY A 131 -14.38 1.15 -17.14
N ILE A 132 -13.35 1.08 -16.28
CA ILE A 132 -12.74 -0.15 -15.79
C ILE A 132 -13.33 -0.48 -14.42
N SER A 133 -14.44 -1.23 -14.43
CA SER A 133 -15.15 -1.69 -13.24
C SER A 133 -15.65 -3.12 -13.44
N ASP A 134 -16.28 -3.73 -12.42
CA ASP A 134 -16.86 -5.07 -12.54
C ASP A 134 -17.77 -5.21 -13.79
N PRO A 135 -17.64 -6.30 -14.58
CA PRO A 135 -16.83 -7.50 -14.33
C PRO A 135 -15.37 -7.43 -14.83
N SER A 136 -14.95 -6.30 -15.41
CA SER A 136 -13.60 -6.13 -16.00
C SER A 136 -12.46 -6.27 -15.00
N LEU A 137 -12.77 -6.22 -13.69
CA LEU A 137 -11.83 -6.42 -12.59
C LEU A 137 -11.68 -7.89 -12.16
N SER A 138 -12.17 -8.85 -12.95
CA SER A 138 -11.87 -10.26 -12.70
C SER A 138 -10.35 -10.49 -12.77
N ARG A 139 -9.84 -11.39 -11.92
CA ARG A 139 -8.41 -11.67 -11.85
C ARG A 139 -7.87 -12.10 -13.21
N GLU A 140 -8.60 -12.92 -13.94
CA GLU A 140 -8.22 -13.43 -15.26
C GLU A 140 -8.07 -12.31 -16.28
N LEU A 141 -9.03 -11.36 -16.33
CA LEU A 141 -8.98 -10.23 -17.25
C LEU A 141 -7.87 -9.24 -16.88
N CYS A 142 -7.66 -8.96 -15.59
CA CYS A 142 -6.56 -8.12 -15.12
C CYS A 142 -5.19 -8.72 -15.49
N LEU A 143 -5.02 -10.04 -15.34
CA LEU A 143 -3.78 -10.72 -15.73
C LEU A 143 -3.56 -10.69 -17.26
N GLU A 144 -4.63 -10.87 -18.04
CA GLU A 144 -4.54 -10.77 -19.50
C GLU A 144 -4.19 -9.35 -19.96
N ALA A 145 -4.85 -8.33 -19.39
CA ALA A 145 -4.53 -6.94 -19.63
C ALA A 145 -3.05 -6.64 -19.27
N ALA A 146 -2.58 -7.12 -18.11
CA ALA A 146 -1.19 -6.93 -17.69
C ALA A 146 -0.17 -7.55 -18.67
N ARG A 147 -0.47 -8.72 -19.27
CA ARG A 147 0.39 -9.33 -20.30
C ARG A 147 0.45 -8.49 -21.58
N GLN A 148 -0.64 -7.81 -21.92
CA GLN A 148 -0.74 -7.01 -23.15
C GLN A 148 -0.17 -5.60 -22.98
N THR A 149 -0.41 -4.98 -21.82
CA THR A 149 -0.09 -3.57 -21.58
C THR A 149 1.15 -3.35 -20.70
N GLY A 150 1.58 -4.38 -19.97
CA GLY A 150 2.61 -4.27 -18.94
C GLY A 150 2.11 -3.68 -17.61
N VAL A 151 0.82 -3.35 -17.47
CA VAL A 151 0.25 -2.77 -16.25
C VAL A 151 -0.79 -3.70 -15.64
N LEU A 152 -0.54 -4.18 -14.42
CA LEU A 152 -1.52 -4.88 -13.60
C LEU A 152 -2.23 -3.89 -12.68
N TYR A 153 -3.56 -4.00 -12.58
CA TYR A 153 -4.30 -3.48 -11.43
C TYR A 153 -4.94 -4.62 -10.65
N ALA A 154 -4.56 -4.77 -9.38
CA ALA A 154 -5.10 -5.77 -8.46
C ALA A 154 -6.05 -5.13 -7.44
N HIS A 155 -7.34 -5.47 -7.53
CA HIS A 155 -8.32 -5.10 -6.51
C HIS A 155 -8.13 -5.98 -5.27
N ALA A 156 -7.57 -5.39 -4.21
CA ALA A 156 -7.00 -6.11 -3.07
C ALA A 156 -8.01 -6.99 -2.32
N GLU A 157 -9.25 -6.53 -2.18
CA GLU A 157 -10.31 -7.30 -1.52
C GLU A 157 -10.80 -8.49 -2.36
N THR A 158 -10.72 -8.39 -3.69
CA THR A 158 -11.01 -9.50 -4.62
C THR A 158 -9.87 -10.52 -4.61
N TRP A 159 -8.63 -10.04 -4.58
CA TRP A 159 -7.43 -10.89 -4.69
C TRP A 159 -6.99 -11.46 -3.33
N CYS A 160 -7.40 -10.87 -2.21
CA CYS A 160 -7.13 -11.37 -0.87
C CYS A 160 -8.44 -11.37 -0.05
N PRO A 161 -9.25 -12.44 -0.15
CA PRO A 161 -10.58 -12.50 0.47
C PRO A 161 -10.66 -12.15 1.97
N PRO A 162 -9.64 -12.46 2.81
CA PRO A 162 -9.66 -12.00 4.20
C PRO A 162 -9.77 -10.48 4.36
N LEU A 163 -9.18 -9.68 3.46
CA LEU A 163 -9.27 -8.22 3.54
C LEU A 163 -10.72 -7.76 3.38
N ALA A 164 -11.47 -8.36 2.44
CA ALA A 164 -12.90 -8.09 2.25
C ALA A 164 -13.72 -8.45 3.51
N LYS A 165 -13.40 -9.59 4.14
CA LYS A 165 -14.11 -10.04 5.35
C LYS A 165 -13.81 -9.21 6.59
N LEU A 166 -12.63 -8.58 6.65
CA LEU A 166 -12.22 -7.69 7.74
C LEU A 166 -12.69 -6.24 7.54
N ARG A 167 -13.27 -5.92 6.38
CA ARG A 167 -13.70 -4.56 6.02
C ARG A 167 -14.64 -3.95 7.05
N SER A 168 -15.73 -4.62 7.40
CA SER A 168 -16.73 -4.06 8.34
C SER A 168 -16.11 -3.71 9.70
N ILE A 169 -15.21 -4.55 10.21
CA ILE A 169 -14.49 -4.28 11.46
C ILE A 169 -13.62 -3.02 11.31
N ARG A 170 -12.91 -2.86 10.19
CA ARG A 170 -12.08 -1.67 9.94
C ARG A 170 -12.93 -0.41 9.84
N GLU A 171 -14.10 -0.48 9.19
CA GLU A 171 -15.05 0.61 9.08
C GLU A 171 -15.63 1.01 10.45
N GLU A 172 -16.02 0.04 11.27
CA GLU A 172 -16.49 0.26 12.65
C GLU A 172 -15.42 0.88 13.55
N LEU A 173 -14.15 0.45 13.41
CA LEU A 173 -13.03 1.02 14.17
C LEU A 173 -12.72 2.46 13.75
N GLY A 174 -12.98 2.84 12.50
CA GLY A 174 -12.82 4.21 12.02
C GLY A 174 -11.39 4.75 12.01
N MET A 175 -10.37 3.89 12.14
CA MET A 175 -8.98 4.30 12.26
C MET A 175 -8.01 3.37 11.53
N ARG A 176 -6.75 3.83 11.42
CA ARG A 176 -5.66 3.04 10.84
C ARG A 176 -5.32 1.85 11.74
N THR A 177 -5.14 0.67 11.15
CA THR A 177 -4.66 -0.55 11.80
C THR A 177 -3.35 -1.02 11.15
N VAL A 178 -2.75 -2.08 11.70
CA VAL A 178 -1.58 -2.77 11.12
C VAL A 178 -1.77 -3.13 9.63
N LEU A 179 -3.02 -3.44 9.24
CA LEU A 179 -3.35 -3.81 7.86
C LEU A 179 -3.13 -2.67 6.87
N ASN A 180 -3.34 -1.41 7.26
CA ASN A 180 -3.09 -0.28 6.34
C ASN A 180 -1.62 -0.13 5.92
N THR A 181 -0.70 -0.74 6.66
CA THR A 181 0.71 -0.82 6.28
C THR A 181 1.01 -2.18 5.64
N ALA A 182 0.53 -3.29 6.24
CA ALA A 182 0.82 -4.63 5.73
C ALA A 182 0.22 -4.90 4.34
N GLU A 183 -0.99 -4.37 4.05
CA GLU A 183 -1.67 -4.60 2.77
C GLU A 183 -0.94 -4.00 1.57
N LYS A 184 -0.10 -3.00 1.82
CA LYS A 184 0.78 -2.39 0.82
C LYS A 184 1.96 -3.27 0.41
N PHE A 185 2.20 -4.38 1.11
CA PHE A 185 3.25 -5.35 0.79
C PHE A 185 2.67 -6.68 0.29
N ALA A 186 1.39 -6.69 -0.13
CA ALA A 186 0.73 -7.89 -0.64
C ALA A 186 1.45 -8.48 -1.86
N ASP A 187 2.09 -7.63 -2.68
CA ASP A 187 2.95 -8.00 -3.80
C ASP A 187 2.25 -8.97 -4.77
N TYR A 188 1.18 -8.49 -5.42
CA TYR A 188 0.33 -9.32 -6.27
C TYR A 188 1.02 -9.85 -7.53
N GLY A 189 2.08 -9.16 -7.98
CA GLY A 189 2.83 -9.49 -9.19
C GLY A 189 4.18 -10.16 -8.97
N HIS A 190 4.60 -10.41 -7.73
CA HIS A 190 5.96 -10.89 -7.39
C HIS A 190 7.07 -9.95 -7.90
N SER A 191 6.88 -8.65 -7.72
CA SER A 191 7.79 -7.61 -8.18
C SER A 191 9.03 -7.52 -7.29
N PRO A 192 10.26 -7.54 -7.85
CA PRO A 192 11.49 -7.32 -7.07
C PRO A 192 11.71 -5.86 -6.70
N PHE A 193 10.97 -4.92 -7.32
CA PHE A 193 11.10 -3.48 -7.08
C PHE A 193 9.83 -2.90 -6.45
N LEU A 194 9.99 -1.86 -5.61
CA LEU A 194 8.88 -1.25 -4.87
C LEU A 194 8.98 0.28 -4.78
N THR A 195 7.91 1.00 -5.08
CA THR A 195 7.68 2.36 -4.55
C THR A 195 6.71 2.29 -3.39
N PHE A 196 7.03 2.94 -2.27
CA PHE A 196 6.22 2.86 -1.05
C PHE A 196 5.94 4.24 -0.47
N GLY A 197 4.67 4.64 -0.54
CA GLY A 197 4.22 5.94 -0.02
C GLY A 197 4.10 5.97 1.50
N VAL A 198 4.56 7.04 2.14
CA VAL A 198 4.35 7.26 3.58
C VAL A 198 4.01 8.71 3.87
N TYR A 199 3.29 8.92 4.96
CA TYR A 199 2.91 10.27 5.37
C TYR A 199 3.98 10.92 6.27
N HIS A 200 4.59 10.16 7.18
CA HIS A 200 5.58 10.65 8.15
C HIS A 200 6.97 10.07 7.85
N ASN A 201 8.01 10.86 8.07
CA ASN A 201 9.41 10.43 7.91
C ASN A 201 9.89 9.50 9.05
N THR A 202 9.22 9.50 10.20
CA THR A 202 9.60 8.71 11.38
C THR A 202 9.55 7.19 11.16
N VAL A 203 8.94 6.74 10.06
CA VAL A 203 8.83 5.31 9.73
C VAL A 203 9.89 4.83 8.74
N PHE A 204 10.76 5.70 8.22
CA PHE A 204 11.72 5.36 7.17
C PHE A 204 12.66 4.21 7.57
N ASP A 205 13.31 4.29 8.73
CA ASP A 205 14.25 3.25 9.15
C ASP A 205 13.54 1.91 9.43
N ARG A 206 12.38 1.97 10.09
CA ARG A 206 11.56 0.78 10.39
C ARG A 206 11.11 0.08 9.11
N LEU A 207 10.58 0.83 8.15
CA LEU A 207 10.13 0.31 6.87
C LEU A 207 11.28 -0.11 5.96
N GLY A 208 12.42 0.58 6.03
CA GLY A 208 13.63 0.19 5.31
C GLY A 208 14.10 -1.20 5.72
N ARG A 209 14.15 -1.47 7.03
CA ARG A 209 14.45 -2.81 7.56
C ARG A 209 13.43 -3.85 7.10
N LEU A 210 12.14 -3.54 7.21
CA LEU A 210 11.08 -4.44 6.75
C LEU A 210 11.22 -4.77 5.26
N ILE A 211 11.44 -3.78 4.40
CA ILE A 211 11.60 -3.96 2.95
C ILE A 211 12.79 -4.88 2.64
N MET A 212 13.91 -4.69 3.34
CA MET A 212 15.08 -5.56 3.20
C MET A 212 14.79 -7.00 3.67
N ASN A 213 14.11 -7.18 4.81
CA ASN A 213 13.69 -8.50 5.30
C ASN A 213 12.75 -9.21 4.32
N LEU A 214 11.85 -8.45 3.68
CA LEU A 214 10.90 -8.97 2.69
C LEU A 214 11.55 -9.32 1.34
N GLY A 215 12.84 -9.02 1.16
CA GLY A 215 13.65 -9.46 0.01
C GLY A 215 13.50 -8.62 -1.26
N TYR A 216 13.01 -7.38 -1.16
CA TYR A 216 13.00 -6.48 -2.32
C TYR A 216 14.42 -6.12 -2.73
N GLU A 217 14.72 -6.21 -4.02
CA GLU A 217 16.06 -5.90 -4.56
C GLU A 217 16.34 -4.39 -4.50
N ARG A 218 15.33 -3.59 -4.88
CA ARG A 218 15.38 -2.13 -4.85
C ARG A 218 14.04 -1.55 -4.45
N ALA A 219 14.06 -0.53 -3.62
CA ALA A 219 12.86 0.18 -3.27
C ALA A 219 13.10 1.67 -3.06
N MET A 220 12.04 2.46 -3.17
CA MET A 220 12.03 3.85 -2.77
C MET A 220 10.84 4.12 -1.87
N ILE A 221 11.11 4.46 -0.61
CA ILE A 221 10.09 5.03 0.28
C ILE A 221 9.96 6.50 -0.07
N ILE A 222 8.74 6.97 -0.33
CA ILE A 222 8.49 8.35 -0.77
C ILE A 222 7.55 9.01 0.23
N GLN A 223 7.96 10.17 0.75
CA GLN A 223 7.08 11.00 1.58
C GLN A 223 6.21 11.91 0.69
N GLY A 224 5.29 11.29 -0.05
CA GLY A 224 4.43 11.97 -1.03
C GLY A 224 3.16 12.58 -0.43
N SER A 225 2.36 13.19 -1.32
CA SER A 225 1.10 13.83 -0.94
C SER A 225 0.12 12.85 -0.31
N GLU A 226 -0.38 13.17 0.88
CA GLU A 226 -1.38 12.33 1.58
C GLU A 226 -0.92 10.87 1.79
N GLY A 227 0.40 10.63 1.80
CA GLY A 227 1.01 9.31 1.91
C GLY A 227 1.16 8.56 0.58
N SER A 228 1.09 9.26 -0.55
CA SER A 228 1.37 8.71 -1.88
C SER A 228 2.83 8.35 -2.08
N ASP A 229 3.05 7.45 -3.03
CA ASP A 229 4.34 7.03 -3.54
C ASP A 229 4.79 7.90 -4.74
N GLU A 230 4.41 9.17 -4.74
CA GLU A 230 4.69 10.12 -5.83
C GLU A 230 5.55 11.29 -5.34
N LEU A 231 6.35 11.83 -6.25
CA LEU A 231 7.16 13.01 -6.01
C LEU A 231 6.34 14.29 -6.17
N TYR A 232 6.67 15.31 -5.38
CA TYR A 232 6.16 16.65 -5.57
C TYR A 232 6.84 17.32 -6.77
N ILE A 233 6.04 17.99 -7.60
CA ILE A 233 6.53 18.78 -8.73
C ILE A 233 6.86 20.23 -8.35
N HIS A 234 6.33 20.73 -7.23
CA HIS A 234 6.39 22.14 -6.81
C HIS A 234 7.28 22.37 -5.58
N ARG A 235 7.99 21.33 -5.12
CA ARG A 235 8.87 21.37 -3.95
C ARG A 235 9.75 20.12 -3.86
N PRO A 236 10.86 20.16 -3.11
CA PRO A 236 11.67 18.98 -2.85
C PRO A 236 10.90 17.86 -2.12
N THR A 237 11.15 16.63 -2.53
CA THR A 237 10.56 15.42 -1.94
C THR A 237 11.60 14.63 -1.19
N ARG A 238 11.29 14.30 0.07
CA ARG A 238 12.11 13.41 0.87
C ARG A 238 11.82 11.96 0.51
N THR A 239 12.87 11.22 0.20
CA THR A 239 12.81 9.80 -0.17
C THR A 239 13.83 8.97 0.60
N TYR A 240 13.60 7.68 0.73
CA TYR A 240 14.53 6.71 1.29
C TYR A 240 14.78 5.64 0.24
N ARG A 241 15.96 5.68 -0.39
CA ARG A 241 16.36 4.70 -1.41
C ARG A 241 16.95 3.49 -0.72
N ILE A 242 16.48 2.31 -1.09
CA ILE A 242 16.92 1.01 -0.58
C ILE A 242 17.46 0.22 -1.76
N GLU A 243 18.72 -0.19 -1.69
CA GLU A 243 19.41 -0.94 -2.74
C GLU A 243 20.64 -1.61 -2.12
N HIS A 244 20.96 -2.84 -2.55
CA HIS A 244 22.12 -3.59 -2.05
C HIS A 244 22.18 -3.77 -0.52
N GLY A 245 21.03 -3.85 0.15
CA GLY A 245 20.95 -4.02 1.61
C GLY A 245 21.28 -2.75 2.41
N GLU A 246 21.38 -1.59 1.74
CA GLU A 246 21.57 -0.30 2.36
C GLU A 246 20.36 0.60 2.12
N ALA A 247 20.08 1.47 3.08
CA ALA A 247 19.03 2.46 2.97
C ALA A 247 19.62 3.86 3.19
N SER A 248 19.31 4.79 2.30
CA SER A 248 19.85 6.15 2.33
C SER A 248 18.78 7.20 2.10
N LEU A 249 18.86 8.27 2.90
CA LEU A 249 18.01 9.44 2.75
C LEU A 249 18.43 10.23 1.52
N GLN A 250 17.47 10.51 0.64
CA GLN A 250 17.66 11.34 -0.54
C GLN A 250 16.60 12.43 -0.58
N ILE A 251 16.97 13.59 -1.10
CA ILE A 251 16.02 14.66 -1.42
C ILE A 251 16.03 14.79 -2.92
N ILE A 252 14.86 14.59 -3.54
CA ILE A 252 14.66 14.78 -4.97
C ILE A 252 14.02 16.14 -5.16
N ASP A 253 14.75 17.07 -5.77
CA ASP A 253 14.31 18.43 -6.01
C ASP A 253 13.84 18.59 -7.46
N PRO A 254 12.56 18.90 -7.73
CA PRO A 254 12.07 19.10 -9.09
C PRO A 254 12.80 20.24 -9.83
N GLU A 255 13.33 21.25 -9.13
CA GLU A 255 14.10 22.34 -9.75
C GLU A 255 15.37 21.80 -10.44
N SER A 256 16.01 20.78 -9.86
CA SER A 256 17.21 20.14 -10.44
C SER A 256 16.96 19.44 -11.77
N PHE A 257 15.69 19.19 -12.12
CA PHE A 257 15.26 18.61 -13.39
C PHE A 257 14.63 19.65 -14.33
N GLY A 258 14.55 20.93 -13.92
CA GLY A 258 13.83 21.97 -14.65
C GLY A 258 12.31 21.75 -14.66
N LEU A 259 11.78 21.05 -13.65
CA LEU A 259 10.38 20.65 -13.57
C LEU A 259 9.58 21.43 -12.51
N ASP A 260 10.21 22.31 -11.75
CA ASP A 260 9.52 23.08 -10.71
C ASP A 260 8.40 23.95 -11.32
N THR A 261 7.17 23.65 -10.93
CA THR A 261 5.96 24.34 -11.42
C THR A 261 4.92 24.40 -10.32
N PRO A 262 4.13 25.50 -10.22
CA PRO A 262 3.01 25.56 -9.30
C PRO A 262 1.99 24.45 -9.61
N LEU A 263 1.34 23.93 -8.57
CA LEU A 263 0.20 23.02 -8.75
C LEU A 263 -1.01 23.79 -9.28
N PRO A 264 -1.80 23.18 -10.17
CA PRO A 264 -3.04 23.78 -10.62
C PRO A 264 -4.12 23.70 -9.51
N GLU A 265 -4.96 24.73 -9.44
CA GLU A 265 -6.15 24.74 -8.57
C GLU A 265 -7.30 23.99 -9.26
N VAL A 266 -7.32 22.68 -9.09
CA VAL A 266 -8.30 21.77 -9.70
C VAL A 266 -9.01 20.96 -8.61
N ASP A 267 -10.32 20.81 -8.74
CA ASP A 267 -11.06 19.83 -7.96
C ASP A 267 -10.86 18.44 -8.59
N TRP A 268 -9.95 17.67 -8.01
CA TRP A 268 -9.50 16.38 -8.53
C TRP A 268 -10.54 15.28 -8.32
N THR A 269 -11.70 15.39 -8.99
CA THR A 269 -12.74 14.35 -9.06
C THR A 269 -12.24 13.09 -9.80
N PRO A 270 -12.85 11.90 -9.65
CA PRO A 270 -12.39 10.71 -10.38
C PRO A 270 -12.44 10.90 -11.90
N ALA A 271 -13.44 11.63 -12.39
CA ALA A 271 -13.57 11.99 -13.80
C ALA A 271 -12.44 12.92 -14.26
N GLU A 272 -12.07 13.91 -13.46
CA GLU A 272 -10.97 14.83 -13.77
C GLU A 272 -9.62 14.13 -13.76
N GLN A 273 -9.39 13.26 -12.76
CA GLN A 273 -8.20 12.40 -12.68
C GLN A 273 -8.06 11.55 -13.95
N ALA A 274 -9.17 10.92 -14.39
CA ALA A 274 -9.21 10.10 -15.59
C ALA A 274 -8.95 10.93 -16.87
N ALA A 275 -9.60 12.08 -16.99
CA ALA A 275 -9.44 12.97 -18.15
C ALA A 275 -7.99 13.47 -18.28
N VAL A 276 -7.40 13.98 -17.20
CA VAL A 276 -6.01 14.46 -17.21
C VAL A 276 -5.02 13.32 -17.43
N THR A 277 -5.25 12.14 -16.83
CA THR A 277 -4.41 10.97 -17.11
C THR A 277 -4.42 10.63 -18.60
N GLY A 278 -5.59 10.66 -19.25
CA GLY A 278 -5.71 10.41 -20.69
C GLY A 278 -5.10 11.50 -21.59
N GLN A 279 -4.85 12.71 -21.09
CA GLN A 279 -4.11 13.75 -21.83
C GLN A 279 -2.60 13.58 -21.73
N VAL A 280 -2.11 12.90 -20.67
CA VAL A 280 -0.68 12.63 -20.46
C VAL A 280 -0.20 11.45 -21.32
N LEU A 281 -1.08 10.47 -21.57
CA LEU A 281 -0.81 9.25 -22.35
C LEU A 281 -1.03 9.46 -23.85
#